data_AF-A0A2V4ESE8-F1
#
_entry.id   AF-A0A2V4ESE8-F1
#
_cell.length_a   1.000
_cell.length_b   1.000
_cell.length_c   1.000
_cell.angle_alpha   90.00
_cell.angle_beta   90.00
_cell.angle_gamma   90.00
#
_symmetry.space_group_name_H-M   'P 1'
#
loop_
_entity.id
_entity.type
_entity.pdbx_description
1 polymer ?
#
loop_
_entity_poly.entity_id
_entity_poly.type
_entity_poly.pdbx_seq_one_letter_code
_entity_poly.pdbx_strand_id
1 'polypeptide(L)'
;MKNIIDTEGLSFKDLFFFNKMITPKIITIVYWISLILIAISGLVVIFSSLFILRYSFGSGLMGIISGILTIIVGTVFTRIGYELISILFNINRNIEKLASNKSIDNKNL
;
A
#
# COMPACT_ATOMS: atom_id res chain seq x y z
N MET A 1 -15.57 -29.03 6.59
CA MET A 1 -14.46 -28.06 6.49
C MET A 1 -15.08 -26.71 6.23
N LYS A 2 -14.92 -25.76 7.16
CA LYS A 2 -15.58 -24.45 7.15
C LYS A 2 -14.84 -23.56 6.16
N ASN A 3 -15.52 -23.07 5.12
CA ASN A 3 -14.94 -22.14 4.14
C ASN A 3 -14.65 -20.82 4.85
N ILE A 4 -13.37 -20.48 4.99
CA ILE A 4 -12.85 -19.33 5.77
C ILE A 4 -12.60 -18.12 4.85
N ILE A 5 -13.41 -17.95 3.81
CA ILE A 5 -13.25 -16.81 2.90
C ILE A 5 -14.61 -16.21 2.66
N ASP A 6 -15.05 -15.47 3.66
CA ASP A 6 -16.23 -14.62 3.61
C ASP A 6 -15.85 -13.35 2.83
N THR A 7 -16.00 -13.39 1.51
CA THR A 7 -15.84 -12.23 0.63
C THR A 7 -17.13 -11.40 0.58
N GLU A 8 -17.79 -11.20 1.73
CA GLU A 8 -18.92 -10.32 1.87
C GLU A 8 -18.45 -8.99 2.48
N GLY A 9 -18.48 -7.91 1.69
CA GLY A 9 -18.36 -6.56 2.27
C GLY A 9 -17.62 -5.51 1.47
N LEU A 10 -17.22 -5.80 0.23
CA LEU A 10 -16.57 -4.80 -0.62
C LEU A 10 -17.38 -4.53 -1.88
N SER A 11 -18.54 -3.88 -1.68
CA SER A 11 -19.31 -3.30 -2.75
C SER A 11 -18.45 -2.26 -3.48
N PHE A 12 -18.16 -2.47 -4.77
CA PHE A 12 -17.46 -1.50 -5.63
C PHE A 12 -18.13 -0.12 -5.64
N LYS A 13 -19.42 -0.07 -5.29
CA LYS A 13 -20.17 1.16 -5.08
C LYS A 13 -19.63 1.95 -3.89
N ASP A 14 -19.31 1.31 -2.76
CA ASP A 14 -18.79 2.04 -1.60
C ASP A 14 -17.35 2.52 -1.82
N LEU A 15 -16.56 1.82 -2.66
CA LEU A 15 -15.24 2.28 -3.10
C LEU A 15 -15.30 3.54 -3.96
N PHE A 16 -16.26 3.63 -4.89
CA PHE A 16 -16.36 4.75 -5.83
C PHE A 16 -17.11 5.96 -5.27
N PHE A 17 -18.06 5.74 -4.36
CA PHE A 17 -18.94 6.82 -3.92
C PHE A 17 -18.35 7.72 -2.82
N PHE A 18 -17.14 7.45 -2.29
CA PHE A 18 -16.42 8.32 -1.31
C PHE A 18 -17.26 8.86 -0.12
N ASN A 19 -18.46 8.30 0.11
CA ASN A 19 -19.46 8.83 1.03
C ASN A 19 -19.08 8.63 2.51
N LYS A 20 -18.12 7.74 2.75
CA LYS A 20 -17.37 7.63 4.01
C LYS A 20 -15.90 7.87 3.68
N MET A 21 -15.16 8.46 4.61
CA MET A 21 -13.70 8.52 4.55
C MET A 21 -13.11 7.10 4.67
N ILE A 22 -13.19 6.33 3.60
CA ILE A 22 -12.72 4.95 3.49
C ILE A 22 -11.22 4.95 3.14
N THR A 23 -10.66 6.10 2.74
CA THR A 23 -9.27 6.26 2.29
C THR A 23 -8.22 5.62 3.19
N PRO A 24 -8.20 5.79 4.53
CA PRO A 24 -7.22 5.11 5.39
C PRO A 24 -7.38 3.57 5.42
N LYS A 25 -8.60 3.03 5.24
CA LYS A 25 -8.86 1.58 5.17
C LYS A 25 -8.52 0.99 3.79
N ILE A 26 -8.73 1.75 2.71
CA ILE A 26 -8.35 1.33 1.35
C ILE A 26 -6.83 1.34 1.20
N ILE A 27 -6.15 2.37 1.69
CA ILE A 27 -4.69 2.49 1.63
C ILE A 27 -4.00 1.29 2.27
N THR A 28 -4.53 0.75 3.37
CA THR A 28 -3.97 -0.44 4.03
C THR A 28 -4.10 -1.70 3.18
N ILE A 29 -5.17 -1.85 2.38
CA ILE A 29 -5.33 -2.96 1.42
C ILE A 29 -4.33 -2.79 0.26
N VAL A 30 -4.21 -1.57 -0.28
CA VAL A 30 -3.26 -1.28 -1.37
C VAL A 30 -1.82 -1.49 -0.91
N TYR A 31 -1.48 -1.14 0.35
CA TYR A 31 -0.16 -1.41 0.93
C TYR A 31 0.23 -2.89 0.83
N TRP A 32 -0.67 -3.79 1.25
CA TRP A 32 -0.40 -5.23 1.20
C TRP A 32 -0.24 -5.72 -0.24
N ILE A 33 -1.07 -5.24 -1.16
CA ILE A 33 -0.95 -5.56 -2.59
C ILE A 33 0.38 -5.08 -3.16
N SER A 34 0.78 -3.84 -2.90
CA SER A 34 2.06 -3.28 -3.35
C SER A 34 3.24 -4.06 -2.79
N LEU A 35 3.18 -4.46 -1.53
CA LEU A 35 4.24 -5.25 -0.89
C LEU A 35 4.38 -6.65 -1.54
N ILE A 36 3.25 -7.31 -1.85
CA ILE A 36 3.25 -8.56 -2.62
C ILE A 36 3.82 -8.33 -4.02
N LEU A 37 3.46 -7.23 -4.68
CA LEU A 37 3.92 -6.92 -6.02
C LEU A 37 5.43 -6.68 -6.07
N ILE A 38 6.00 -6.01 -5.05
CA ILE A 38 7.44 -5.77 -4.91
C ILE A 38 8.18 -7.09 -4.62
N ALA A 39 7.61 -7.95 -3.78
CA ALA A 39 8.18 -9.27 -3.53
C ALA A 39 8.22 -10.10 -4.83
N ILE A 40 7.12 -10.13 -5.59
CA ILE A 40 7.04 -10.86 -6.86
C ILE A 40 7.99 -10.26 -7.90
N SER A 41 8.02 -8.92 -8.06
CA SER A 41 8.86 -8.27 -9.06
C SER A 41 10.34 -8.51 -8.78
N GLY A 42 10.78 -8.41 -7.52
CA GLY A 42 12.14 -8.76 -7.14
C GLY A 42 12.48 -10.23 -7.39
N LEU A 43 11.55 -11.14 -7.11
CA LEU A 43 11.74 -12.56 -7.37
C LEU A 43 11.87 -12.83 -8.88
N VAL A 44 11.02 -12.22 -9.71
CA VAL A 44 11.07 -12.33 -11.17
C VAL A 44 12.40 -11.81 -11.70
N VAL A 45 12.92 -10.70 -11.18
CA VAL A 45 14.23 -10.15 -11.58
C VAL A 45 15.36 -11.13 -11.23
N ILE A 46 15.35 -11.71 -10.03
CA ILE A 46 16.37 -12.69 -9.62
C ILE A 46 16.31 -13.96 -10.49
N PHE A 47 15.12 -14.51 -10.72
CA PHE A 47 14.95 -15.68 -11.59
C PHE A 47 15.39 -15.39 -13.02
N SER A 48 14.99 -14.25 -13.59
CA SER A 48 15.39 -13.84 -14.94
C SER A 48 16.90 -13.68 -15.06
N SER A 49 17.54 -13.11 -14.03
CA SER A 49 18.98 -12.90 -13.99
C SER A 49 19.77 -14.21 -13.95
N LEU A 50 19.21 -15.25 -13.33
CA LEU A 50 19.79 -16.59 -13.32
C LEU A 50 19.85 -17.20 -14.73
N PHE A 51 18.86 -16.95 -15.58
CA PHE A 51 18.89 -17.38 -17.00
C PHE A 51 19.88 -16.56 -17.82
N ILE A 52 20.01 -15.25 -17.54
CA ILE A 52 20.94 -14.34 -18.24
C ILE A 52 22.40 -14.70 -17.94
N LEU A 53 22.72 -15.21 -16.74
CA LEU A 53 24.07 -15.65 -16.37
C LEU A 53 24.67 -16.67 -17.36
N ARG A 54 23.84 -17.46 -18.05
CA ARG A 54 24.29 -18.43 -19.06
C ARG A 54 24.82 -17.79 -20.35
N TYR A 55 24.37 -16.57 -20.65
CA TYR A 55 24.81 -15.81 -21.82
C TYR A 55 25.83 -14.74 -21.46
N SER A 56 25.65 -14.07 -20.32
CA SER A 56 26.54 -13.01 -19.84
C SER A 56 26.63 -13.03 -18.33
N PHE A 57 27.78 -13.46 -17.82
CA PHE A 57 28.04 -13.56 -16.39
C PHE A 57 27.97 -12.19 -15.69
N GLY A 58 28.54 -11.15 -16.30
CA GLY A 58 28.56 -9.80 -15.72
C GLY A 58 27.16 -9.20 -15.58
N SER A 59 26.33 -9.32 -16.63
CA SER A 59 24.96 -8.79 -16.60
C SER A 59 24.06 -9.56 -15.64
N GLY A 60 24.19 -10.89 -15.57
CA GLY A 60 23.39 -11.71 -14.65
C GLY A 60 23.71 -11.42 -13.17
N LEU A 61 24.99 -11.21 -12.82
CA LEU A 61 25.38 -10.82 -11.46
C LEU A 61 24.81 -9.45 -11.05
N MET A 62 24.89 -8.47 -11.96
CA MET A 62 24.28 -7.16 -11.75
C MET A 62 22.76 -7.26 -11.58
N GLY A 63 22.10 -8.14 -12.35
CA GLY A 63 20.67 -8.38 -12.26
C GLY A 63 20.23 -9.00 -10.94
N ILE A 64 21.02 -9.91 -10.35
CA ILE A 64 20.72 -10.47 -9.03
C ILE A 64 20.83 -9.38 -7.96
N ILE A 65 21.91 -8.59 -7.99
CA ILE A 65 22.11 -7.48 -7.03
C ILE A 65 20.99 -6.45 -7.16
N SER A 66 20.61 -6.08 -8.39
CA SER A 66 19.51 -5.14 -8.62
C SER A 66 18.16 -5.71 -8.17
N GLY A 67 17.93 -7.01 -8.28
CA GLY A 67 16.76 -7.71 -7.76
C GLY A 67 16.63 -7.59 -6.25
N ILE A 68 17.70 -7.90 -5.49
CA ILE A 68 17.73 -7.69 -4.03
C ILE A 68 17.52 -6.22 -3.69
N LEU A 69 18.21 -5.32 -4.38
CA LEU A 69 18.10 -3.89 -4.14
C LEU A 69 16.69 -3.37 -4.39
N THR A 70 16.02 -3.88 -5.42
CA THR A 70 14.62 -3.52 -5.76
C THR A 70 13.67 -3.93 -4.64
N ILE A 71 13.85 -5.11 -4.03
CA ILE A 71 13.00 -5.54 -2.89
C ILE A 71 13.21 -4.61 -1.70
N ILE A 72 14.46 -4.33 -1.34
CA ILE A 72 14.79 -3.50 -0.17
C ILE A 72 14.30 -2.07 -0.39
N VAL A 73 14.75 -1.43 -1.46
CA VAL A 73 14.42 -0.03 -1.78
C VAL A 73 12.91 0.10 -2.03
N GLY A 74 12.31 -0.82 -2.79
CA GLY A 74 10.88 -0.84 -3.05
C GLY A 74 10.06 -0.94 -1.77
N THR A 75 10.43 -1.82 -0.84
CA THR A 75 9.73 -1.98 0.45
C THR A 75 9.86 -0.73 1.31
N VAL A 76 11.06 -0.13 1.39
CA VAL A 76 11.31 1.09 2.18
C VAL A 76 10.53 2.28 1.61
N PHE A 77 10.61 2.52 0.30
CA PHE A 77 9.86 3.58 -0.38
C PHE A 77 8.36 3.43 -0.15
N THR A 78 7.87 2.19 -0.27
CA THR A 78 6.48 1.85 -0.07
C THR A 78 6.02 2.20 1.34
N ARG A 79 6.79 1.83 2.37
CA ARG A 79 6.47 2.19 3.77
C ARG A 79 6.38 3.69 3.97
N ILE A 80 7.41 4.43 3.53
CA ILE A 80 7.47 5.88 3.72
C ILE A 80 6.32 6.57 2.98
N GLY A 81 6.08 6.21 1.72
CA GLY A 81 5.00 6.78 0.92
C GLY A 81 3.63 6.56 1.56
N TYR A 82 3.34 5.33 2.00
CA TYR A 82 2.05 5.02 2.62
C TYR A 82 1.87 5.63 4.01
N GLU A 83 2.93 5.75 4.80
CA GLU A 83 2.89 6.48 6.08
C GLU A 83 2.50 7.94 5.86
N LEU A 84 3.16 8.64 4.92
CA LEU A 84 2.86 10.04 4.61
C LEU A 84 1.41 10.24 4.18
N ILE A 85 0.93 9.43 3.23
CA ILE A 85 -0.44 9.53 2.72
C ILE A 85 -1.45 9.26 3.84
N SER A 86 -1.26 8.21 4.63
CA SER A 86 -2.14 7.87 5.74
C SER A 86 -2.18 8.99 6.81
N ILE A 87 -1.03 9.58 7.11
CA ILE A 87 -0.90 10.70 8.06
C ILE A 87 -1.65 11.93 7.56
N LEU A 88 -1.52 12.29 6.28
CA LEU A 88 -2.27 13.40 5.65
C LEU A 88 -3.79 13.24 5.81
N PHE A 89 -4.31 12.03 5.56
CA PHE A 89 -5.73 11.73 5.77
C PHE A 89 -6.13 11.80 7.25
N ASN A 90 -5.25 11.40 8.16
CA ASN A 90 -5.52 11.49 9.59
C ASN A 90 -5.59 12.95 10.05
N ILE A 91 -4.73 13.83 9.52
CA ILE A 91 -4.78 15.27 9.80
C ILE A 91 -6.12 15.86 9.34
N ASN A 92 -6.56 15.56 8.11
CA ASN A 92 -7.84 16.05 7.61
C ASN A 92 -9.02 15.64 8.51
N ARG A 93 -9.02 14.40 8.99
CA ARG A 93 -10.03 13.89 9.95
C ARG A 93 -10.03 14.65 11.27
N ASN A 94 -8.86 15.04 11.76
CA ASN A 94 -8.75 15.78 13.01
C ASN A 94 -9.28 17.21 12.86
N ILE A 95 -9.04 17.85 11.72
CA ILE A 95 -9.57 19.20 11.42
C ILE A 95 -11.11 19.18 11.37
N GLU A 96 -11.71 18.20 10.69
CA GLU A 96 -13.17 18.05 10.65
C GLU A 96 -13.79 17.86 12.04
N LYS A 97 -13.16 17.06 12.92
CA LYS A 97 -13.61 16.87 14.30
C LYS A 97 -13.58 18.15 15.13
N LEU A 98 -12.52 18.95 14.98
CA LEU A 98 -12.38 20.22 15.70
C LEU A 98 -13.47 21.23 15.27
N ALA A 99 -13.76 21.30 13.97
CA ALA A 99 -14.84 22.13 13.45
C ALA A 99 -16.22 21.70 13.97
N SER A 100 -16.49 20.40 14.00
CA SER A 100 -17.75 19.86 14.54
C SER A 100 -17.93 20.17 16.03
N ASN A 101 -16.89 20.01 16.85
CA ASN A 101 -16.99 20.25 18.31
C ASN A 101 -17.27 21.73 18.63
N LYS A 102 -16.69 22.67 17.88
CA LYS A 102 -16.97 24.10 18.05
C LYS A 102 -18.44 24.45 17.77
N SER A 103 -19.09 23.74 16.84
CA SER A 103 -20.51 23.97 16.52
C SER A 103 -21.47 23.42 17.58
N ILE A 104 -21.07 22.43 18.37
CA ILE A 104 -21.86 21.86 19.46
C ILE A 104 -21.82 22.79 20.67
N ASP A 105 -20.65 23.35 20.99
CA ASP A 105 -20.48 24.34 22.06
C ASP A 105 -21.37 25.58 21.86
N ASN A 106 -21.52 26.04 20.60
CA ASN A 106 -22.36 27.19 20.27
C ASN A 106 -23.87 26.92 20.29
N LYS A 107 -24.32 25.66 20.30
CA LYS A 107 -25.75 25.28 20.39
C LYS A 107 -26.23 25.04 21.82
N ASN A 108 -25.30 24.93 22.77
CA ASN A 108 -25.59 24.73 24.19
C ASN A 108 -25.57 26.06 24.99
N LEU A 109 -25.48 27.20 24.28
CA LEU A 109 -25.59 28.58 24.76
C LEU A 109 -26.86 29.19 24.19
#